data_AF-A0A0N4XLX6-F1
#
_entry.id   AF-A0A0N4XLX6-F1
#
_cell.length_a   1.000
_cell.length_b   1.000
_cell.length_c   1.000
_cell.angle_alpha   90.00
_cell.angle_beta   90.00
_cell.angle_gamma   90.00
#
_symmetry.space_group_name_H-M   'P 1'
#
loop_
_entity.id
_entity.type
_entity.pdbx_description
1 polymer ?
#
loop_
_entity_poly.entity_id
_entity_poly.type
_entity_poly.pdbx_seq_one_letter_code
_entity_poly.pdbx_strand_id
1 'polypeptide(L)'
;MTIGFVFLLIFVVVVIWRQIFENKKKQKKLEKTCAGDLVLVTLITPFLATVAAFGLLSWMRYPIYSMQCVTPFLVLGIGVDDAFILIHRWKHRSDVADHSTRLTKVIVDVGPSITITSLTNIIAFGVGFFTPTPQMSLFCLATSLALFIDFVVTYTILAPVVYLCSDKNDYRAALPSKPSGKDFLGRYSHLLCSVNGRLICGVFLIIIYVVSGFGIYKMKSTFEPAKAFPSDSPLVGSLKSIRPIFNTYFPVNIFVNNPPNITDDEQ
;
A
#
# COMPACT_ATOMS: atom_id res chain seq x y z
N MET A 1 9.06 6.16 -10.72
CA MET A 1 7.68 5.71 -10.42
C MET A 1 7.19 4.63 -11.38
N THR A 2 7.43 4.73 -12.69
CA THR A 2 7.00 3.75 -13.70
C THR A 2 7.48 2.32 -13.43
N ILE A 3 8.73 2.14 -12.99
CA ILE A 3 9.28 0.81 -12.66
C ILE A 3 8.54 0.19 -11.46
N GLY A 4 8.34 0.95 -10.38
CA GLY A 4 7.58 0.48 -9.22
C GLY A 4 6.12 0.19 -9.54
N PHE A 5 5.52 0.99 -10.43
CA PHE A 5 4.18 0.76 -10.96
C PHE A 5 4.07 -0.55 -11.74
N VAL A 6 5.05 -0.83 -12.61
CA VAL A 6 5.14 -2.09 -13.36
C VAL A 6 5.33 -3.27 -12.41
N PHE A 7 6.17 -3.14 -11.37
CA PHE A 7 6.34 -4.19 -10.37
C PHE A 7 5.07 -4.46 -9.56
N LEU A 8 4.33 -3.42 -9.15
CA LEU A 8 3.08 -3.59 -8.41
C LEU A 8 2.01 -4.23 -9.29
N LEU A 9 1.87 -3.81 -10.55
CA LEU A 9 0.98 -4.46 -11.51
C LEU A 9 1.38 -5.91 -11.77
N ILE A 10 2.67 -6.20 -11.97
CA ILE A 10 3.15 -7.58 -12.12
C ILE A 10 2.84 -8.39 -10.86
N PHE A 11 3.06 -7.83 -9.66
CA PHE A 11 2.77 -8.52 -8.40
C PHE A 11 1.29 -8.84 -8.27
N VAL A 12 0.40 -7.86 -8.49
CA VAL A 12 -1.05 -8.05 -8.47
C VAL A 12 -1.47 -9.07 -9.53
N VAL A 13 -0.96 -8.98 -10.75
CA VAL A 13 -1.22 -9.94 -11.83
C VAL A 13 -0.70 -11.34 -11.49
N VAL A 14 0.47 -11.45 -10.87
CA VAL A 14 1.06 -12.74 -10.44
C VAL A 14 0.27 -13.33 -9.27
N VAL A 15 -0.18 -12.53 -8.31
CA VAL A 15 -1.06 -12.99 -7.22
C VAL A 15 -2.38 -13.49 -7.81
N ILE A 16 -3.01 -12.71 -8.69
CA ILE A 16 -4.22 -13.10 -9.42
C ILE A 16 -3.96 -14.39 -10.22
N TRP A 17 -2.85 -14.47 -10.95
CA TRP A 17 -2.53 -15.61 -11.79
C TRP A 17 -2.22 -16.86 -10.96
N ARG A 18 -1.51 -16.72 -9.84
CA ARG A 18 -1.21 -17.81 -8.91
C ARG A 18 -2.48 -18.33 -8.26
N GLN A 19 -3.40 -17.44 -7.90
CA GLN A 19 -4.70 -17.80 -7.34
C GLN A 19 -5.61 -18.49 -8.36
N ILE A 20 -5.63 -18.02 -9.62
CA ILE A 20 -6.31 -18.69 -10.74
C ILE A 20 -5.66 -20.06 -11.02
N PHE A 21 -4.33 -20.16 -10.96
CA PHE A 21 -3.58 -21.38 -11.30
C PHE A 21 -3.66 -22.45 -10.21
N GLU A 22 -3.59 -22.09 -8.93
CA GLU A 22 -3.86 -23.02 -7.82
C GLU A 22 -5.30 -23.55 -7.87
N ASN A 23 -6.25 -22.71 -8.27
CA ASN A 23 -7.64 -23.12 -8.46
C ASN A 23 -7.81 -24.10 -9.64
N LYS A 24 -6.99 -24.02 -10.71
CA LYS A 24 -6.99 -25.03 -11.79
C LYS A 24 -6.49 -26.40 -11.32
N LYS A 25 -5.54 -26.48 -10.39
CA LYS A 25 -4.92 -27.75 -9.94
C LYS A 25 -5.80 -28.58 -9.00
N LYS A 26 -6.74 -27.96 -8.28
CA LYS A 26 -7.69 -28.63 -7.37
C LYS A 26 -9.03 -29.04 -8.02
N GLN A 27 -9.26 -28.71 -9.30
CA GLN A 27 -10.53 -28.98 -9.99
C GLN A 27 -10.67 -30.43 -10.47
N LYS A 28 -11.19 -31.30 -9.58
CA LYS A 28 -12.13 -32.35 -10.02
C LYS A 28 -13.56 -31.86 -9.72
N LYS A 29 -14.19 -31.32 -10.77
CA LYS A 29 -15.63 -31.25 -11.08
C LYS A 29 -16.60 -30.80 -9.94
N LEU A 30 -17.26 -29.64 -10.18
CA LEU A 30 -18.26 -28.90 -9.36
C LEU A 30 -17.68 -27.95 -8.29
N GLU A 31 -17.52 -26.66 -8.63
CA GLU A 31 -17.48 -25.45 -7.74
C GLU A 31 -16.84 -24.26 -8.51
N LYS A 32 -17.29 -24.01 -9.76
CA LYS A 32 -16.63 -23.07 -10.69
C LYS A 32 -17.12 -21.62 -10.61
N THR A 33 -18.19 -21.32 -9.88
CA THR A 33 -18.84 -20.00 -9.94
C THR A 33 -18.43 -19.11 -8.76
N CYS A 34 -18.56 -19.57 -7.51
CA CYS A 34 -18.34 -18.70 -6.34
C CYS A 34 -16.87 -18.30 -6.05
N ALA A 35 -15.88 -19.10 -6.46
CA ALA A 35 -14.47 -18.78 -6.21
C ALA A 35 -13.96 -17.64 -7.11
N GLY A 36 -14.51 -17.49 -8.32
CA GLY A 36 -14.20 -16.38 -9.21
C GLY A 36 -14.82 -15.07 -8.70
N ASP A 37 -16.07 -15.15 -8.24
CA ASP A 37 -16.81 -14.02 -7.68
C ASP A 37 -16.11 -13.45 -6.45
N LEU A 38 -15.58 -14.30 -5.56
CA LEU A 38 -14.84 -13.85 -4.37
C LEU A 38 -13.62 -12.99 -4.72
N VAL A 39 -12.82 -13.42 -5.70
CA VAL A 39 -11.61 -12.69 -6.13
C VAL A 39 -12.00 -11.35 -6.76
N LEU A 40 -13.07 -11.35 -7.55
CA LEU A 40 -13.57 -10.15 -8.20
C LEU A 40 -14.06 -9.13 -7.16
N VAL A 41 -14.78 -9.58 -6.13
CA VAL A 41 -15.18 -8.73 -5.00
C VAL A 41 -13.95 -8.22 -4.25
N THR A 42 -12.94 -9.03 -3.95
CA THR A 42 -11.73 -8.52 -3.27
C THR A 42 -10.99 -7.42 -4.01
N LEU A 43 -11.12 -7.34 -5.34
CA LEU A 43 -10.52 -6.26 -6.14
C LEU A 43 -11.44 -5.04 -6.25
N ILE A 44 -12.75 -5.27 -6.38
CA ILE A 44 -13.73 -4.18 -6.46
C ILE A 44 -13.84 -3.43 -5.14
N THR A 45 -13.70 -4.11 -4.00
CA THR A 45 -13.94 -3.52 -2.67
C THR A 45 -13.02 -2.32 -2.39
N PRO A 46 -11.67 -2.45 -2.53
CA PRO A 46 -10.77 -1.32 -2.31
C PRO A 46 -10.87 -0.27 -3.42
N PHE A 47 -11.18 -0.68 -4.65
CA PHE A 47 -11.41 0.26 -5.74
C PHE A 47 -12.64 1.14 -5.47
N LEU A 48 -13.74 0.55 -5.01
CA LEU A 48 -14.95 1.29 -4.62
C LEU A 48 -14.66 2.26 -3.48
N ALA A 49 -13.87 1.85 -2.48
CA ALA A 49 -13.45 2.72 -1.39
C ALA A 49 -12.64 3.92 -1.88
N THR A 50 -11.72 3.72 -2.84
CA THR A 50 -10.95 4.82 -3.43
C THR A 50 -11.84 5.80 -4.20
N VAL A 51 -12.76 5.30 -5.02
CA VAL A 51 -13.71 6.13 -5.77
C VAL A 51 -14.59 6.93 -4.81
N ALA A 52 -15.08 6.31 -3.73
CA ALA A 52 -15.85 6.98 -2.70
C ALA A 52 -15.05 8.09 -2.00
N ALA A 53 -13.78 7.85 -1.68
CA ALA A 53 -12.91 8.86 -1.06
C ALA A 53 -12.65 10.05 -2.00
N PHE A 54 -12.33 9.79 -3.28
CA PHE A 54 -12.18 10.83 -4.29
C PHE A 54 -13.49 11.60 -4.52
N GLY A 55 -14.63 10.91 -4.53
CA GLY A 55 -15.95 11.52 -4.62
C GLY A 55 -16.24 12.46 -3.45
N LEU A 56 -15.93 12.04 -2.22
CA LEU A 56 -16.13 12.83 -1.02
C LEU A 56 -15.20 14.05 -0.99
N LEU A 57 -13.93 13.90 -1.35
CA LEU A 57 -13.00 15.04 -1.45
C LEU A 57 -13.38 16.02 -2.56
N SER A 58 -13.84 15.52 -3.70
CA SER A 58 -14.35 16.35 -4.79
C SER A 58 -15.62 17.10 -4.36
N TRP A 59 -16.50 16.46 -3.58
CA TRP A 59 -17.68 17.11 -3.00
C TRP A 59 -17.29 18.25 -2.06
N MET A 60 -16.26 18.04 -1.22
CA MET A 60 -15.68 19.04 -0.33
C MET A 60 -14.86 20.12 -1.05
N ARG A 61 -14.82 20.12 -2.39
CA ARG A 61 -14.12 21.11 -3.24
C ARG A 61 -12.60 21.15 -3.03
N TYR A 62 -11.98 20.03 -2.63
CA TYR A 62 -10.51 19.94 -2.60
C TYR A 62 -9.93 19.78 -4.02
N PRO A 63 -8.79 20.42 -4.34
CA PRO A 63 -8.13 20.26 -5.62
C PRO A 63 -7.48 18.86 -5.73
N ILE A 64 -7.64 18.25 -6.91
CA ILE A 64 -7.02 16.96 -7.23
C ILE A 64 -5.67 17.21 -7.91
N TYR A 65 -4.60 16.67 -7.33
CA TYR A 65 -3.24 16.76 -7.87
C TYR A 65 -2.81 15.44 -8.51
N SER A 66 -1.88 15.49 -9.47
CA SER A 66 -1.36 14.31 -10.18
C SER A 66 -0.74 13.24 -9.26
N MET A 67 -0.19 13.63 -8.11
CA MET A 67 0.35 12.68 -7.12
C MET A 67 -0.74 11.77 -6.52
N GLN A 68 -2.00 12.20 -6.46
CA GLN A 68 -3.10 11.40 -5.94
C GLN A 68 -3.44 10.21 -6.84
N CYS A 69 -2.99 10.18 -8.10
CA CYS A 69 -3.14 9.02 -8.97
C CYS A 69 -2.44 7.76 -8.43
N VAL A 70 -1.56 7.90 -7.43
CA VAL A 70 -0.89 6.77 -6.76
C VAL A 70 -1.78 6.12 -5.68
N THR A 71 -2.71 6.87 -5.10
CA THR A 71 -3.58 6.43 -3.99
C THR A 71 -4.36 5.14 -4.29
N PRO A 72 -5.00 4.95 -5.46
CA PRO A 72 -5.73 3.72 -5.77
C PRO A 72 -4.87 2.46 -5.69
N PHE A 73 -3.61 2.54 -6.10
CA PHE A 73 -2.68 1.40 -6.07
C PHE A 73 -2.26 1.05 -4.66
N LEU A 74 -2.05 2.07 -3.83
CA LEU A 74 -1.69 1.91 -2.43
C LEU A 74 -2.84 1.26 -1.66
N VAL A 75 -4.06 1.79 -1.83
CA VAL A 75 -5.25 1.26 -1.15
C VAL A 75 -5.59 -0.14 -1.64
N LEU A 76 -5.44 -0.44 -2.93
CA LEU A 76 -5.61 -1.80 -3.45
C LEU A 76 -4.64 -2.78 -2.78
N GLY A 77 -3.37 -2.40 -2.62
CA GLY A 77 -2.37 -3.25 -1.95
C GLY A 77 -2.74 -3.57 -0.50
N ILE A 78 -3.20 -2.57 0.26
CA ILE A 78 -3.59 -2.74 1.67
C ILE A 78 -4.92 -3.50 1.78
N GLY A 79 -5.95 -3.10 1.03
CA GLY A 79 -7.28 -3.72 1.11
C GLY A 79 -7.30 -5.18 0.63
N VAL A 80 -6.46 -5.55 -0.34
CA VAL A 80 -6.30 -6.95 -0.76
C VAL A 80 -5.62 -7.81 0.32
N ASP A 81 -4.69 -7.25 1.10
CA ASP A 81 -4.05 -7.95 2.22
C ASP A 81 -5.08 -8.25 3.32
N ASP A 82 -5.86 -7.24 3.73
CA ASP A 82 -6.93 -7.39 4.73
C ASP A 82 -7.98 -8.43 4.26
N ALA A 83 -8.37 -8.37 2.99
CA ALA A 83 -9.27 -9.34 2.38
C ALA A 83 -8.69 -10.77 2.35
N PHE A 84 -7.40 -10.91 2.04
CA PHE A 84 -6.72 -12.19 1.96
C PHE A 84 -6.68 -12.88 3.33
N ILE A 85 -6.35 -12.15 4.39
CA ILE A 85 -6.32 -12.71 5.76
C ILE A 85 -7.72 -13.20 6.16
N LEU A 86 -8.76 -12.42 5.89
CA LEU A 86 -10.15 -12.80 6.18
C LEU A 86 -10.56 -14.09 5.46
N ILE A 87 -10.33 -14.18 4.14
CA ILE A 87 -10.69 -15.34 3.32
C ILE A 87 -9.85 -16.56 3.69
N HIS A 88 -8.56 -16.37 3.95
CA HIS A 88 -7.66 -17.45 4.34
C HIS A 88 -8.13 -18.11 5.64
N ARG A 89 -8.50 -17.29 6.63
CA ARG A 89 -8.97 -17.77 7.94
C ARG A 89 -10.37 -18.37 7.86
N TRP A 90 -11.26 -17.82 7.02
CA TRP A 90 -12.54 -18.44 6.69
C TRP A 90 -12.38 -19.86 6.15
N LYS A 91 -11.46 -20.05 5.19
CA LYS A 91 -11.17 -21.37 4.60
C LYS A 91 -10.54 -22.34 5.61
N HIS A 92 -9.66 -21.82 6.48
CA HIS A 92 -9.00 -22.63 7.51
C HIS A 92 -9.99 -23.07 8.60
N ARG A 93 -11.00 -22.25 8.92
CA ARG A 93 -12.05 -22.54 9.91
C ARG A 93 -13.24 -23.33 9.31
N SER A 94 -12.99 -24.20 8.34
CA SER A 94 -14.01 -25.10 7.77
C SER A 94 -14.46 -26.22 8.73
N ASP A 95 -13.91 -26.25 9.95
CA ASP A 95 -14.27 -27.14 11.06
C ASP A 95 -15.63 -26.83 11.68
N VAL A 96 -16.15 -25.61 11.51
CA VAL A 96 -17.44 -25.20 12.06
C VAL A 96 -18.53 -25.35 11.00
N ALA A 97 -19.53 -26.20 11.25
CA ALA A 97 -20.60 -26.51 10.31
C ALA A 97 -21.63 -25.37 10.15
N ASP A 98 -21.87 -24.58 11.20
CA ASP A 98 -22.74 -23.41 11.11
C ASP A 98 -21.97 -22.19 10.58
N HIS A 99 -22.33 -21.73 9.38
CA HIS A 99 -21.70 -20.60 8.70
C HIS A 99 -21.78 -19.30 9.52
N SER A 100 -22.85 -19.11 10.29
CA SER A 100 -23.03 -17.89 11.08
C SER A 100 -22.05 -17.86 12.25
N THR A 101 -21.98 -18.95 13.01
CA THR A 101 -20.98 -19.14 14.07
C THR A 101 -19.55 -19.13 13.53
N ARG A 102 -19.33 -19.68 12.32
CA ARG A 102 -18.02 -19.65 11.65
C ARG A 102 -17.58 -18.22 11.37
N LEU A 103 -18.47 -17.36 10.88
CA LEU A 103 -18.15 -15.97 10.55
C LEU A 103 -17.76 -15.20 11.81
N THR A 104 -18.54 -15.36 12.88
CA THR A 104 -18.25 -14.77 14.17
C THR A 104 -16.87 -15.16 14.68
N LYS A 105 -16.52 -16.46 14.64
CA LYS A 105 -15.20 -16.93 15.06
C LYS A 105 -14.07 -16.40 14.19
N VAL A 106 -14.27 -16.30 12.89
CA VAL A 106 -13.26 -15.74 11.96
C VAL A 106 -13.05 -14.26 12.23
N ILE A 107 -14.11 -13.48 12.44
CA ILE A 107 -14.03 -12.06 12.79
C ILE A 107 -13.36 -11.87 14.15
N VAL A 108 -13.63 -12.73 15.13
CA VAL A 108 -12.95 -12.67 16.44
C VAL A 108 -11.46 -12.98 16.33
N ASP A 109 -11.08 -13.97 15.51
CA ASP A 109 -9.68 -14.35 15.31
C ASP A 109 -8.88 -13.31 14.51
N VAL A 110 -9.50 -12.70 13.49
CA VAL A 110 -8.82 -11.85 12.49
C VAL A 110 -9.06 -10.36 12.70
N GLY A 111 -10.21 -10.00 13.26
CA GLY A 111 -10.66 -8.64 13.42
C GLY A 111 -9.66 -7.73 14.14
N PRO A 112 -9.02 -8.17 15.25
CA PRO A 112 -7.98 -7.38 15.90
C PRO A 112 -6.78 -7.09 14.99
N SER A 113 -6.37 -8.06 14.16
CA SER A 113 -5.24 -7.89 13.24
C SER A 113 -5.53 -6.84 12.19
N ILE A 114 -6.67 -6.97 11.48
CA ILE A 114 -7.10 -6.01 10.45
C ILE A 114 -7.33 -4.62 11.07
N THR A 115 -7.96 -4.54 12.24
CA THR A 115 -8.22 -3.25 12.89
C THR A 115 -6.92 -2.52 13.26
N ILE A 116 -5.92 -3.23 13.78
CA ILE A 116 -4.63 -2.62 14.13
C ILE A 116 -3.90 -2.13 12.86
N THR A 117 -3.87 -2.94 11.80
CA THR A 117 -3.19 -2.55 10.54
C THR A 117 -3.88 -1.36 9.89
N SER A 118 -5.20 -1.41 9.69
CA SER A 118 -5.95 -0.31 9.07
C SER A 118 -5.87 0.97 9.90
N LEU A 119 -6.04 0.89 11.23
CA LEU A 119 -5.96 2.06 12.11
C LEU A 119 -4.57 2.69 12.09
N THR A 120 -3.52 1.87 12.14
CA THR A 120 -2.14 2.38 12.07
C THR A 120 -1.87 3.08 10.74
N ASN A 121 -2.37 2.53 9.62
CA ASN A 121 -2.23 3.16 8.32
C ASN A 121 -3.00 4.48 8.22
N ILE A 122 -4.26 4.51 8.70
CA ILE A 122 -5.09 5.73 8.73
C ILE A 122 -4.39 6.82 9.55
N ILE A 123 -3.86 6.49 10.74
CA ILE A 123 -3.14 7.46 11.57
C ILE A 123 -1.84 7.91 10.89
N ALA A 124 -1.07 6.99 10.29
CA ALA A 124 0.19 7.33 9.62
C ALA A 124 -0.03 8.30 8.45
N PHE A 125 -1.01 8.04 7.59
CA PHE A 125 -1.38 8.98 6.52
C PHE A 125 -2.06 10.24 7.07
N GLY A 126 -2.82 10.13 8.15
CA GLY A 126 -3.41 11.28 8.86
C GLY A 126 -2.35 12.26 9.37
N VAL A 127 -1.26 11.77 9.96
CA VAL A 127 -0.12 12.61 10.37
C VAL A 127 0.56 13.24 9.15
N GLY A 128 0.61 12.53 8.02
CA GLY A 128 1.14 13.04 6.76
C GLY A 128 0.41 14.27 6.21
N PHE A 129 -0.84 14.51 6.63
CA PHE A 129 -1.59 15.73 6.27
C PHE A 129 -0.93 17.02 6.77
N PHE A 130 -0.21 16.98 7.90
CA PHE A 130 0.45 18.17 8.47
C PHE A 130 1.73 18.58 7.72
N THR A 131 2.08 17.89 6.63
CA THR A 131 3.25 18.23 5.82
C THR A 131 3.07 19.61 5.15
N PRO A 132 4.10 20.49 5.16
CA PRO A 132 4.00 21.84 4.60
C PRO A 132 3.83 21.86 3.07
N THR A 133 4.20 20.78 2.38
CA THR A 133 4.03 20.65 0.93
C THR A 133 2.58 20.29 0.58
N PRO A 134 1.81 21.18 -0.06
CA PRO A 134 0.36 20.99 -0.26
C PRO A 134 0.01 19.75 -1.09
N GLN A 135 0.86 19.40 -2.06
CA GLN A 135 0.69 18.20 -2.88
C GLN A 135 0.77 16.91 -2.04
N MET A 136 1.69 16.85 -1.08
CA MET A 136 1.86 15.68 -0.20
C MET A 136 0.76 15.63 0.87
N SER A 137 0.41 16.78 1.44
CA SER A 137 -0.67 16.90 2.42
C SER A 137 -2.00 16.37 1.86
N LEU A 138 -2.43 16.81 0.68
CA LEU A 138 -3.69 16.33 0.08
C LEU A 138 -3.61 14.87 -0.40
N PHE A 139 -2.45 14.37 -0.80
CA PHE A 139 -2.26 12.95 -1.08
C PHE A 139 -2.47 12.10 0.17
N CYS A 140 -1.87 12.52 1.29
CA CYS A 140 -2.02 11.86 2.58
C CYS A 140 -3.47 11.89 3.08
N LEU A 141 -4.16 13.03 2.95
CA LEU A 141 -5.59 13.15 3.30
C LEU A 141 -6.46 12.20 2.47
N ALA A 142 -6.28 12.17 1.15
CA ALA A 142 -7.02 11.28 0.25
C ALA A 142 -6.79 9.81 0.57
N THR A 143 -5.54 9.44 0.83
CA THR A 143 -5.18 8.07 1.17
C THR A 143 -5.72 7.66 2.54
N SER A 144 -5.62 8.53 3.55
CA SER A 144 -6.20 8.28 4.87
C SER A 144 -7.71 8.06 4.82
N LEU A 145 -8.43 8.90 4.06
CA LEU A 145 -9.88 8.76 3.90
C LEU A 145 -10.24 7.48 3.13
N ALA A 146 -9.51 7.16 2.06
CA ALA A 146 -9.72 5.94 1.30
C ALA A 146 -9.51 4.68 2.14
N LEU A 147 -8.50 4.64 3.00
CA LEU A 147 -8.26 3.52 3.91
C LEU A 147 -9.31 3.40 5.01
N PHE A 148 -9.83 4.53 5.49
CA PHE A 148 -10.95 4.52 6.43
C PHE A 148 -12.21 3.94 5.79
N ILE A 149 -12.53 4.35 4.57
CA ILE A 149 -13.66 3.79 3.82
C ILE A 149 -13.41 2.31 3.52
N ASP A 150 -12.21 1.93 3.08
CA ASP A 150 -11.84 0.54 2.77
C ASP A 150 -12.00 -0.38 3.99
N PHE A 151 -11.59 0.07 5.17
CA PHE A 151 -11.84 -0.64 6.43
C PHE A 151 -13.35 -0.88 6.66
N VAL A 152 -14.18 0.15 6.50
CA VAL A 152 -15.64 0.02 6.66
C VAL A 152 -16.23 -0.93 5.62
N VAL A 153 -15.84 -0.80 4.35
CA VAL A 153 -16.35 -1.62 3.25
C VAL A 153 -15.90 -3.09 3.40
N THR A 154 -14.71 -3.34 3.94
CA THR A 154 -14.21 -4.69 4.25
C THR A 154 -15.12 -5.43 5.24
N TYR A 155 -15.54 -4.79 6.33
CA TYR A 155 -16.45 -5.45 7.27
C TYR A 155 -17.91 -5.47 6.81
N THR A 156 -18.35 -4.45 6.06
CA THR A 156 -19.77 -4.31 5.68
C THR A 156 -20.15 -5.00 4.37
N ILE A 157 -19.22 -5.11 3.41
CA ILE A 157 -19.46 -5.76 2.12
C ILE A 157 -18.70 -7.08 2.03
N LEU A 158 -17.38 -7.08 2.27
CA LEU A 158 -16.58 -8.28 2.03
C LEU A 158 -16.96 -9.43 2.97
N ALA A 159 -17.10 -9.17 4.28
CA ALA A 159 -17.45 -10.24 5.23
C ALA A 159 -18.80 -10.93 4.92
N PRO A 160 -19.90 -10.20 4.63
CA PRO A 160 -21.15 -10.83 4.17
C PRO A 160 -21.04 -11.56 2.84
N VAL A 161 -20.26 -11.03 1.88
CA VAL A 161 -20.05 -11.72 0.59
C VAL A 161 -19.32 -13.04 0.80
N VAL A 162 -18.30 -13.08 1.67
CA VAL A 162 -17.60 -14.32 2.02
C VAL A 162 -18.56 -15.34 2.65
N TYR A 163 -19.50 -14.89 3.47
CA TYR A 163 -20.56 -15.72 4.03
C TYR A 163 -21.52 -16.26 2.95
N LEU A 164 -21.99 -15.40 2.04
CA LEU A 164 -22.96 -15.74 0.98
C LEU A 164 -22.37 -16.66 -0.10
N CYS A 165 -21.12 -16.43 -0.49
CA CYS A 165 -20.44 -17.22 -1.51
C CYS A 165 -19.94 -18.58 -1.00
N SER A 166 -20.11 -18.88 0.29
CA SER A 166 -19.73 -20.18 0.82
C SER A 166 -20.85 -21.19 0.65
N ASP A 167 -20.55 -22.30 -0.05
CA ASP A 167 -21.48 -23.42 -0.14
C ASP A 167 -21.67 -24.08 1.24
N LYS A 168 -22.87 -24.60 1.49
CA LYS A 168 -23.23 -25.34 2.72
C LYS A 168 -22.51 -26.69 2.82
N ASN A 169 -22.06 -27.23 1.69
CA ASN A 169 -21.35 -28.51 1.59
C ASN A 169 -19.83 -28.42 1.78
N ASP A 170 -19.28 -27.22 1.98
CA ASP A 170 -17.82 -27.00 2.09
C ASP A 170 -17.28 -27.30 3.52
N TYR A 171 -18.03 -28.10 4.30
CA TYR A 171 -17.54 -28.68 5.55
C TYR A 171 -16.43 -29.67 5.22
N ARG A 172 -15.20 -29.26 5.47
CA ARG A 172 -14.05 -30.13 5.53
C ARG A 172 -13.64 -30.17 6.98
N ALA A 173 -13.83 -31.32 7.63
CA ALA A 173 -13.20 -31.59 8.92
C ALA A 173 -11.73 -31.18 8.78
N ALA A 174 -11.27 -30.23 9.60
CA ALA A 174 -9.94 -29.67 9.52
C ALA A 174 -8.93 -30.80 9.73
N LEU A 175 -8.52 -31.46 8.64
CA LEU A 175 -7.42 -32.39 8.67
C LEU A 175 -6.21 -31.54 9.07
N PRO A 176 -5.53 -31.86 10.18
CA PRO A 176 -4.31 -31.16 10.53
C PRO A 176 -3.39 -31.29 9.33
N SER A 177 -3.09 -30.18 8.68
CA SER A 177 -2.14 -30.18 7.57
C SER A 177 -0.78 -30.50 8.17
N LYS A 178 -0.43 -31.79 8.25
CA LYS A 178 0.94 -32.19 8.54
C LYS A 178 1.82 -31.50 7.49
N PRO A 179 2.83 -30.71 7.89
CA PRO A 179 3.76 -30.14 6.93
C PRO A 179 4.35 -31.30 6.14
N SER A 180 4.17 -31.32 4.82
CA SER A 180 4.70 -32.39 4.00
C SER A 180 6.22 -32.29 4.11
N GLY A 181 6.88 -33.34 4.61
CA GLY A 181 8.32 -33.34 4.92
C GLY A 181 9.25 -33.08 3.71
N LYS A 182 8.69 -32.86 2.52
CA LYS A 182 9.41 -32.44 1.30
C LYS A 182 9.23 -30.96 0.95
N ASP A 183 8.54 -30.18 1.79
CA ASP A 183 8.27 -28.77 1.52
C ASP A 183 9.50 -27.92 1.82
N PHE A 184 9.98 -27.19 0.81
CA PHE A 184 11.04 -26.17 0.93
C PHE A 184 10.81 -25.23 2.13
N LEU A 185 9.55 -24.89 2.40
CA LEU A 185 9.14 -24.06 3.54
C LEU A 185 9.47 -24.69 4.90
N GLY A 186 9.33 -26.01 5.05
CA GLY A 186 9.68 -26.70 6.30
C GLY A 186 11.18 -26.66 6.56
N ARG A 187 11.99 -26.84 5.51
CA ARG A 187 13.45 -26.74 5.61
C ARG A 187 13.91 -25.31 5.90
N TYR A 188 13.26 -24.32 5.28
CA TYR A 188 13.51 -22.89 5.54
C TYR A 188 13.13 -22.49 6.97
N SER A 189 11.97 -22.94 7.47
CA SER A 189 11.56 -22.69 8.86
C SER A 189 12.54 -23.30 9.86
N HIS A 190 12.98 -24.55 9.63
CA HIS A 190 13.98 -25.18 10.48
C HIS A 190 15.35 -24.48 10.42
N LEU A 191 15.74 -23.96 9.26
CA LEU A 191 16.94 -23.12 9.10
C LEU A 191 16.82 -21.84 9.93
N LEU A 192 15.70 -21.11 9.83
CA LEU A 192 15.46 -19.88 10.59
C LEU A 192 15.42 -20.08 12.10
N CYS A 193 14.88 -21.22 12.57
CA CYS A 193 14.80 -21.53 14.00
C CYS A 193 16.13 -22.04 14.58
N SER A 194 17.06 -22.53 13.76
CA SER A 194 18.38 -22.99 14.21
C SER A 194 19.25 -21.84 14.73
N VAL A 195 20.08 -22.12 15.74
CA VAL A 195 21.03 -21.13 16.32
C VAL A 195 21.97 -20.57 15.24
N ASN A 196 22.47 -21.43 14.35
CA ASN A 196 23.34 -21.01 13.25
C ASN A 196 22.60 -20.13 12.23
N GLY A 197 21.33 -20.46 11.93
CA GLY A 197 20.52 -19.68 11.01
C GLY A 197 20.15 -18.31 11.58
N ARG A 198 19.83 -18.21 12.87
CA ARG A 198 19.61 -16.94 13.55
C ARG A 198 20.84 -16.05 13.52
N LEU A 199 22.03 -16.63 13.71
CA LEU A 199 23.29 -15.89 13.64
C LEU A 199 23.57 -15.37 12.22
N ILE A 200 23.34 -16.20 11.19
CA ILE A 200 23.44 -15.80 9.78
C ILE A 200 22.44 -14.68 9.45
N CYS A 201 21.17 -14.82 9.84
CA CYS A 201 20.16 -13.80 9.63
C CYS A 201 20.53 -12.49 10.35
N GLY A 202 21.00 -12.56 11.59
CA GLY A 202 21.44 -11.38 12.35
C GLY A 202 22.60 -10.65 11.67
N VAL A 203 23.64 -11.39 11.25
CA VAL A 203 24.77 -10.81 10.51
C VAL A 203 24.32 -10.18 9.19
N PHE A 204 23.45 -10.86 8.44
CA PHE A 204 22.90 -10.34 7.19
C PHE A 204 22.11 -9.04 7.40
N LEU A 205 21.29 -8.98 8.46
CA LEU A 205 20.50 -7.80 8.82
C LEU A 205 21.39 -6.62 9.22
N ILE A 206 22.46 -6.88 9.98
CA ILE A 206 23.47 -5.87 10.33
C ILE A 206 24.16 -5.34 9.06
N ILE A 207 24.56 -6.22 8.14
CA ILE A 207 25.19 -5.80 6.87
C ILE A 207 24.25 -4.90 6.07
N ILE A 208 22.98 -5.27 5.94
CA ILE A 208 21.98 -4.44 5.24
C ILE A 208 21.83 -3.07 5.91
N TYR A 209 21.76 -3.01 7.25
CA TYR A 209 21.65 -1.73 7.96
C TYR A 209 22.89 -0.86 7.80
N VAL A 210 24.11 -1.43 7.85
CA VAL A 210 25.36 -0.68 7.67
C VAL A 210 25.45 -0.12 6.25
N VAL A 211 25.17 -0.93 5.23
CA VAL A 211 25.17 -0.49 3.83
C VAL A 211 24.11 0.57 3.59
N SER A 212 22.91 0.40 4.14
CA SER A 212 21.82 1.38 4.02
C SER A 212 22.18 2.69 4.72
N GLY A 213 22.77 2.63 5.92
CA GLY A 213 23.23 3.82 6.65
C GLY A 213 24.30 4.60 5.90
N PHE A 214 25.28 3.91 5.31
CA PHE A 214 26.28 4.53 4.45
C PHE A 214 25.68 5.15 3.19
N GLY A 215 24.68 4.48 2.59
CA GLY A 215 23.93 5.00 1.45
C GLY A 215 23.16 6.28 1.78
N ILE A 216 22.50 6.32 2.95
CA ILE A 216 21.77 7.50 3.43
C ILE A 216 22.74 8.66 3.69
N TYR A 217 23.90 8.42 4.31
CA TYR A 217 24.90 9.46 4.55
C TYR A 217 25.39 10.13 3.27
N LYS A 218 25.46 9.38 2.16
CA LYS A 218 25.87 9.90 0.85
C LYS A 218 24.72 10.54 0.05
N MET A 219 23.49 10.51 0.55
CA MET A 219 22.32 10.98 -0.20
C MET A 219 22.28 12.51 -0.27
N LYS A 220 22.40 13.06 -1.48
CA LYS A 220 22.30 14.51 -1.72
C LYS A 220 20.85 14.89 -1.99
N SER A 221 20.35 15.90 -1.27
CA SER A 221 19.06 16.52 -1.58
C SER A 221 19.24 17.52 -2.73
N THR A 222 18.94 17.09 -3.96
CA THR A 222 19.00 17.98 -5.14
C THR A 222 17.72 17.85 -5.95
N PHE A 223 16.92 18.92 -5.97
CA PHE A 223 15.82 19.05 -6.93
C PHE A 223 16.38 19.70 -8.19
N GLU A 224 16.51 18.94 -9.28
CA GLU A 224 17.07 19.43 -10.53
C GLU A 224 15.96 19.60 -11.56
N PRO A 225 15.58 20.83 -11.92
CA PRO A 225 14.42 21.09 -12.79
C PRO A 225 14.51 20.42 -14.16
N ALA A 226 15.73 20.21 -14.67
CA ALA A 226 15.97 19.49 -15.91
C ALA A 226 15.42 18.04 -15.90
N LYS A 227 15.32 17.41 -14.72
CA LYS A 227 14.77 16.05 -14.57
C LYS A 227 13.25 15.99 -14.59
N ALA A 228 12.57 17.14 -14.54
CA ALA A 228 11.12 17.21 -14.70
C ALA A 228 10.69 17.08 -16.18
N PHE A 229 11.63 17.26 -17.12
CA PHE A 229 11.38 17.16 -18.55
C PHE A 229 11.90 15.81 -19.09
N PRO A 230 11.30 15.31 -20.19
CA PRO A 230 11.86 14.16 -20.92
C PRO A 230 13.32 14.43 -21.32
N SER A 231 14.15 13.38 -21.29
CA SER A 231 15.60 13.50 -21.56
C SER A 231 15.90 14.06 -22.96
N ASP A 232 15.03 13.80 -23.92
CA ASP A 232 15.17 14.24 -25.32
C ASP A 232 14.56 15.63 -25.58
N SER A 233 14.00 16.29 -24.55
CA SER A 233 13.37 17.59 -24.71
C SER A 233 14.41 18.69 -24.96
N PRO A 234 14.21 19.57 -25.97
CA PRO A 234 15.10 20.70 -26.22
C PRO A 234 15.20 21.66 -25.01
N LEU A 235 14.21 21.63 -24.10
CA LEU A 235 14.21 22.40 -22.86
C LEU A 235 15.35 22.00 -21.91
N VAL A 236 15.79 20.73 -21.92
CA VAL A 236 16.90 20.26 -21.09
C VAL A 236 18.21 20.93 -21.52
N GLY A 237 18.42 21.06 -22.84
CA GLY A 237 19.56 21.77 -23.40
C GLY A 237 19.55 23.26 -23.04
N SER A 238 18.41 23.93 -23.23
CA SER A 238 18.25 25.35 -22.89
C SER A 238 18.45 25.63 -21.40
N LEU A 239 17.90 24.80 -20.51
CA LEU A 239 18.07 24.93 -19.05
C LEU A 239 19.55 24.78 -18.65
N LYS A 240 20.27 23.87 -19.28
CA LYS A 240 21.71 23.67 -19.00
C LYS A 240 22.53 24.91 -19.40
N SER A 241 22.19 25.54 -20.53
CA SER A 241 22.84 26.78 -20.99
C SER A 241 22.47 28.01 -20.17
N ILE A 242 21.23 28.10 -19.67
CA ILE A 242 20.73 29.22 -18.86
C ILE A 242 21.21 29.16 -17.40
N ARG A 243 21.52 27.96 -16.88
CA ARG A 243 21.94 27.77 -15.49
C ARG A 243 23.12 28.64 -15.02
N PRO A 244 24.25 28.75 -15.75
CA PRO A 244 25.35 29.62 -15.32
C PRO A 244 24.95 31.10 -15.27
N ILE A 245 24.07 31.54 -16.18
CA ILE A 245 23.54 32.91 -16.20
C ILE A 245 22.66 33.13 -14.96
N PHE A 246 21.73 32.23 -14.66
CA PHE A 246 20.89 32.34 -13.46
C PHE A 246 21.72 32.35 -12.17
N ASN A 247 22.77 31.54 -12.07
CA ASN A 247 23.62 31.54 -10.88
C ASN A 247 24.37 32.86 -10.66
N THR A 248 24.60 33.63 -11.73
CA THR A 248 25.40 34.88 -11.67
C THR A 248 24.52 36.13 -11.60
N TYR A 249 23.34 36.10 -12.23
CA TYR A 249 22.49 37.27 -12.45
C TYR A 249 21.10 37.15 -11.81
N PHE A 250 20.88 36.24 -10.86
CA PHE A 250 19.57 36.12 -10.19
C PHE A 250 19.26 37.42 -9.42
N PRO A 251 18.23 38.19 -9.81
CA PRO A 251 17.92 39.44 -9.14
C PRO A 251 17.37 39.14 -7.73
N VAL A 252 18.02 39.70 -6.71
CA VAL A 252 17.55 39.62 -5.33
C VAL A 252 16.82 40.92 -5.02
N ASN A 253 15.49 40.83 -4.91
CA ASN A 253 14.67 41.96 -4.48
C ASN A 253 14.60 41.96 -2.95
N ILE A 254 15.17 43.00 -2.32
CA ILE A 254 15.13 43.18 -0.86
C ILE A 254 13.97 44.13 -0.56
N PHE A 255 12.95 43.62 0.13
CA PHE A 255 11.83 44.42 0.61
C PHE A 255 12.05 44.78 2.08
N VAL A 256 12.19 46.07 2.38
CA VAL A 256 12.33 46.58 3.75
C VAL A 256 10.96 47.03 4.22
N ASN A 257 10.34 46.26 5.13
CA ASN A 257 8.97 46.56 5.61
C ASN A 257 8.89 47.83 6.45
N ASN A 258 9.95 48.17 7.20
CA ASN A 258 10.05 49.39 7.99
C ASN A 258 11.31 50.15 7.57
N PRO A 259 11.25 51.02 6.55
CA PRO A 259 12.41 51.80 6.15
C PRO A 259 12.74 52.82 7.25
N PRO A 260 14.05 53.04 7.54
CA PRO A 260 14.47 54.13 8.42
C PRO A 260 14.07 55.48 7.81
N ASN A 261 13.77 56.46 8.67
CA ASN A 261 13.37 57.78 8.24
C ASN A 261 14.60 58.51 7.68
N ILE A 262 14.71 58.58 6.36
CA ILE A 262 15.83 59.18 5.61
C ILE A 262 15.97 60.70 5.85
N THR A 263 15.06 61.28 6.65
CA THR A 263 15.02 62.71 6.98
C THR A 263 15.70 63.04 8.31
N ASP A 264 16.07 62.04 9.11
CA ASP A 264 16.72 62.22 10.42
C ASP A 264 18.21 61.86 10.28
N ASP A 265 19.09 62.85 10.39
CA ASP A 265 20.55 62.66 10.24
C ASP A 265 21.20 61.93 11.45
N GLU A 266 20.44 61.63 12.51
CA GLU A 266 20.94 61.02 13.76
C GLU A 266 20.53 59.53 13.98
N GLN A 267 19.96 58.83 12.98
CA GLN A 267 19.63 57.39 13.07
C GLN A 267 20.62 56.46 12.37
#